data_AF-A0A939XFF7-F1
#
_entry.id   AF-A0A939XFF7-F1
#
_cell.length_a   1.000
_cell.length_b   1.000
_cell.length_c   1.000
_cell.angle_alpha   90.00
_cell.angle_beta   90.00
_cell.angle_gamma   90.00
#
_symmetry.space_group_name_H-M   'P 1'
#
loop_
_entity.id
_entity.type
_entity.pdbx_description
1 polymer ?
#
loop_
_entity_poly.entity_id
_entity_poly.type
_entity_poly.pdbx_seq_one_letter_code
_entity_poly.pdbx_strand_id
1 'polypeptide(L)'
;MKRGLLLVLMVWLGVMMACGQKVPYMVKIEEDTYMDNTEMSIEAWIEYDWDISKQYGEDSPERRAVVPDNRVFRSLYGKDYEAIKKYLELKDDYRRCPIVGLSREQIVKYCEWRTEKCAQRKEYHPHGRSLVFGLPDKNDYESALSKAKVTKKVAGAPNPKKKGGKIYGLYDNVSEMRTDVTPQHPYGFRCVAREVE
;
A
#
# COMPACT_ATOMS: atom_id res chain seq x y z
N MET A 1 24.65 8.17 -52.79
CA MET A 1 24.88 8.19 -51.33
C MET A 1 23.71 8.89 -50.65
N LYS A 2 22.98 8.19 -49.77
CA LYS A 2 22.13 8.67 -48.65
C LYS A 2 21.16 7.53 -48.27
N ARG A 3 21.72 6.41 -47.81
CA ARG A 3 20.99 5.29 -47.16
C ARG A 3 21.03 5.39 -45.63
N GLY A 4 21.38 6.56 -45.08
CA GLY A 4 21.76 6.71 -43.67
C GLY A 4 20.80 7.54 -42.80
N LEU A 5 19.60 7.90 -43.26
CA LEU A 5 18.73 8.84 -42.52
C LEU A 5 17.37 8.26 -42.09
N LEU A 6 17.19 6.94 -42.12
CA LEU A 6 15.96 6.31 -41.60
C LEU A 6 16.15 5.51 -40.31
N LEU A 7 17.37 5.16 -39.93
CA LEU A 7 17.64 4.33 -38.75
C LEU A 7 17.72 5.12 -37.43
N VAL A 8 17.92 6.43 -37.48
CA VAL A 8 18.06 7.26 -36.25
C VAL A 8 16.70 7.67 -35.66
N LEU A 9 15.63 7.71 -36.47
CA LEU A 9 14.28 8.03 -36.00
C LEU A 9 13.59 6.84 -35.31
N MET A 10 13.95 5.59 -35.65
CA MET A 10 13.37 4.40 -35.01
C MET A 10 13.97 4.10 -33.63
N VAL A 11 15.19 4.56 -33.34
CA VAL A 11 15.80 4.40 -32.00
C VAL A 11 15.19 5.38 -30.97
N TRP A 12 14.64 6.51 -31.43
CA TRP A 12 14.02 7.50 -30.54
C TRP A 12 12.54 7.21 -30.21
N LEU A 13 11.83 6.42 -31.02
CA LEU A 13 10.51 5.91 -30.64
C LEU A 13 10.58 4.79 -29.60
N GLY A 14 11.70 4.06 -29.53
CA GLY A 14 11.89 2.93 -28.61
C GLY A 14 12.08 3.31 -27.13
N VAL A 15 12.31 4.59 -26.82
CA VAL A 15 12.59 5.07 -25.45
C VAL A 15 11.36 5.71 -24.78
N MET A 16 10.24 5.89 -25.50
CA MET A 16 9.01 6.48 -24.94
C MET A 16 7.94 5.47 -24.53
N MET A 17 8.23 4.17 -24.60
CA MET A 17 7.38 3.10 -24.02
C MET A 17 7.96 2.59 -22.70
N ALA A 18 8.57 3.46 -21.89
CA ALA A 18 8.55 3.22 -20.46
C ALA A 18 7.10 3.43 -20.01
N CYS A 19 6.26 2.40 -20.12
CA CYS A 19 4.93 2.38 -19.55
C CYS A 19 5.05 2.82 -18.10
N GLY A 20 4.68 4.08 -17.84
CA GLY A 20 4.64 4.65 -16.51
C GLY A 20 3.86 3.70 -15.62
N GLN A 21 4.43 3.37 -14.46
CA GLN A 21 3.85 2.41 -13.56
C GLN A 21 2.39 2.79 -13.26
N LYS A 22 1.44 2.02 -13.80
CA LYS A 22 0.00 2.36 -13.81
C LYS A 22 -0.66 2.22 -12.45
N VAL A 23 -0.06 1.43 -11.56
CA VAL A 23 -0.57 1.23 -10.20
C VAL A 23 0.11 2.23 -9.25
N PRO A 24 -0.62 3.24 -8.76
CA PRO A 24 -0.04 4.29 -7.95
C PRO A 24 0.53 3.72 -6.65
N TYR A 25 1.74 4.15 -6.31
CA TYR A 25 2.39 3.84 -5.04
C TYR A 25 2.72 2.37 -4.76
N MET A 26 2.72 1.53 -5.78
CA MET A 26 3.22 0.16 -5.69
C MET A 26 4.61 0.04 -6.34
N VAL A 27 5.17 -1.15 -6.42
CA VAL A 27 6.39 -1.50 -7.16
C VAL A 27 6.09 -2.83 -7.83
N LYS A 28 6.33 -2.93 -9.15
CA LYS A 28 6.23 -4.21 -9.86
C LYS A 28 7.26 -5.17 -9.28
N ILE A 29 6.86 -6.27 -8.65
CA ILE A 29 7.75 -7.27 -8.05
C ILE A 29 7.95 -8.48 -8.96
N GLU A 30 6.91 -8.89 -9.69
CA GLU A 30 6.93 -9.92 -10.75
C GLU A 30 6.17 -9.44 -11.99
N GLU A 31 6.01 -10.27 -13.02
CA GLU A 31 5.45 -9.86 -14.31
C GLU A 31 4.00 -9.34 -14.23
N ASP A 32 3.18 -9.92 -13.36
CA ASP A 32 1.77 -9.58 -13.16
C ASP A 32 1.46 -9.15 -11.72
N THR A 33 2.51 -8.87 -10.93
CA THR A 33 2.38 -8.70 -9.48
C THR A 33 3.09 -7.44 -9.00
N TYR A 34 2.40 -6.66 -8.17
CA TYR A 34 2.84 -5.39 -7.60
C TYR A 34 2.72 -5.41 -6.08
N MET A 35 3.65 -4.79 -5.36
CA MET A 35 3.61 -4.65 -3.90
C MET A 35 3.62 -3.18 -3.48
N ASP A 36 2.92 -2.82 -2.40
CA ASP A 36 2.96 -1.46 -1.87
C ASP A 36 4.41 -1.02 -1.54
N ASN A 37 4.79 0.16 -2.02
CA ASN A 37 6.17 0.65 -1.87
C ASN A 37 6.54 1.00 -0.43
N THR A 38 5.56 1.30 0.42
CA THR A 38 5.69 1.51 1.87
C THR A 38 4.58 0.73 2.56
N GLU A 39 4.66 0.61 3.88
CA GLU A 39 3.53 0.15 4.68
C GLU A 39 2.31 1.02 4.42
N MET A 40 1.12 0.45 4.63
CA MET A 40 -0.12 1.16 4.48
C MET A 40 -0.19 2.30 5.50
N SER A 41 -0.57 3.49 5.05
CA SER A 41 -0.54 4.68 5.90
C SER A 41 -1.87 4.93 6.61
N ILE A 42 -1.83 5.66 7.72
CA ILE A 42 -3.05 6.10 8.45
C ILE A 42 -3.99 6.86 7.51
N GLU A 43 -3.45 7.73 6.63
CA GLU A 43 -4.24 8.45 5.63
C GLU A 43 -5.03 7.52 4.70
N ALA A 44 -4.39 6.45 4.20
CA ALA A 44 -5.04 5.50 3.29
C ALA A 44 -6.08 4.62 4.02
N TRP A 45 -5.88 4.36 5.32
CA TRP A 45 -6.88 3.69 6.15
C TRP A 45 -8.09 4.58 6.44
N ILE A 46 -7.88 5.88 6.65
CA ILE A 46 -8.96 6.84 6.87
C ILE A 46 -9.86 6.97 5.64
N GLU A 47 -9.30 6.86 4.43
CA GLU A 47 -10.11 6.81 3.20
C GLU A 47 -11.04 5.60 3.19
N TYR A 48 -10.54 4.42 3.59
CA TYR A 48 -11.35 3.22 3.74
C TYR A 48 -12.44 3.38 4.80
N ASP A 49 -12.08 3.83 6.00
CA ASP A 49 -13.01 4.14 7.09
C ASP A 49 -14.11 5.12 6.64
N TRP A 50 -13.73 6.21 5.94
CA TRP A 50 -14.69 7.17 5.40
C TRP A 50 -15.65 6.55 4.38
N ASP A 51 -15.17 5.70 3.48
CA ASP A 51 -16.03 5.01 2.52
C ASP A 51 -17.02 4.07 3.20
N ILE A 52 -16.56 3.31 4.21
CA ILE A 52 -17.43 2.43 5.01
C ILE A 52 -18.45 3.24 5.80
N SER A 53 -18.03 4.32 6.47
CA SER A 53 -18.93 5.27 7.13
C SER A 53 -19.99 5.84 6.18
N LYS A 54 -19.60 6.20 4.96
CA LYS A 54 -20.51 6.75 3.96
C LYS A 54 -21.53 5.72 3.48
N GLN A 55 -21.12 4.46 3.34
CA GLN A 55 -21.97 3.38 2.85
C GLN A 55 -22.94 2.85 3.90
N TYR A 56 -22.49 2.69 5.15
CA TYR A 56 -23.24 2.01 6.21
C TYR A 56 -23.70 2.94 7.34
N GLY A 57 -23.13 4.15 7.43
CA GLY A 57 -23.36 5.11 8.51
C GLY A 57 -22.23 5.13 9.55
N GLU A 58 -22.01 6.28 10.18
CA GLU A 58 -20.94 6.46 11.19
C GLU A 58 -21.10 5.55 12.41
N ASP A 59 -22.34 5.32 12.86
CA ASP A 59 -22.65 4.46 14.02
C ASP A 59 -22.95 3.01 13.64
N SER A 60 -22.56 2.58 12.44
CA SER A 60 -22.82 1.22 11.97
C SER A 60 -21.88 0.17 12.59
N PRO A 61 -22.31 -1.09 12.74
CA PRO A 61 -21.42 -2.20 13.09
C PRO A 61 -20.23 -2.32 12.14
N GLU A 62 -20.43 -2.07 10.85
CA GLU A 62 -19.43 -2.14 9.78
C GLU A 62 -18.33 -1.11 10.02
N ARG A 63 -18.70 0.15 10.26
CA ARG A 63 -17.75 1.22 10.60
C ARG A 63 -17.01 0.91 11.90
N ARG A 64 -17.70 0.44 12.94
CA ARG A 64 -17.04 0.03 14.19
C ARG A 64 -16.00 -1.07 13.97
N ALA A 65 -16.23 -1.99 13.03
CA ALA A 65 -15.30 -3.06 12.69
C ALA A 65 -14.04 -2.56 11.96
N VAL A 66 -14.02 -1.33 11.43
CA VAL A 66 -12.84 -0.71 10.79
C VAL A 66 -11.89 -0.07 11.81
N VAL A 67 -12.37 0.21 13.03
CA VAL A 67 -11.57 0.90 14.06
C VAL A 67 -10.42 0.00 14.55
N PRO A 68 -9.15 0.45 14.51
CA PRO A 68 -8.02 -0.32 15.04
C PRO A 68 -8.04 -0.45 16.57
N ASP A 69 -7.29 -1.42 17.11
CA ASP A 69 -7.05 -1.55 18.56
C ASP A 69 -6.30 -0.32 19.10
N ASN A 70 -7.05 0.54 19.80
CA ASN A 70 -6.55 1.75 20.42
C ASN A 70 -5.43 1.51 21.46
N ARG A 71 -5.31 0.31 22.05
CA ARG A 71 -4.17 0.01 22.96
C ARG A 71 -2.85 0.03 22.20
N VAL A 72 -2.84 -0.57 21.00
CA VAL A 72 -1.67 -0.58 20.12
C VAL A 72 -1.43 0.82 19.54
N PHE A 73 -2.51 1.49 19.11
CA PHE A 73 -2.43 2.85 18.57
C PHE A 73 -1.87 3.85 19.58
N ARG A 74 -2.37 3.84 20.83
CA ARG A 74 -1.85 4.66 21.92
C ARG A 74 -0.40 4.33 22.25
N SER A 75 -0.05 3.05 22.28
CA SER A 75 1.33 2.63 22.59
C SER A 75 2.34 3.17 21.58
N LEU A 76 1.95 3.33 20.32
CA LEU A 76 2.85 3.76 19.26
C LEU A 76 2.79 5.27 18.97
N TYR A 77 1.60 5.86 19.03
CA TYR A 77 1.35 7.25 18.64
C TYR A 77 0.94 8.17 19.81
N GLY A 78 0.78 7.64 21.02
CA GLY A 78 0.37 8.39 22.20
C GLY A 78 -1.09 8.86 22.18
N LYS A 79 -1.89 8.44 21.18
CA LYS A 79 -3.28 8.86 20.97
C LYS A 79 -4.11 7.72 20.40
N ASP A 80 -5.43 7.83 20.56
CA ASP A 80 -6.40 6.97 19.88
C ASP A 80 -6.49 7.25 18.39
N TYR A 81 -6.96 6.25 17.64
CA TYR A 81 -7.22 6.36 16.22
C TYR A 81 -8.19 7.52 15.91
N GLU A 82 -9.33 7.61 16.60
CA GLU A 82 -10.30 8.70 16.38
C GLU A 82 -9.71 10.08 16.70
N ALA A 83 -8.87 10.17 17.73
CA ALA A 83 -8.19 11.41 18.09
C ALA A 83 -7.18 11.83 17.01
N ILE A 84 -6.48 10.87 16.40
CA ILE A 84 -5.57 11.12 15.28
C ILE A 84 -6.35 11.45 14.01
N LYS A 85 -7.42 10.72 13.68
CA LYS A 85 -8.30 10.99 12.54
C LYS A 85 -8.78 12.44 12.54
N LYS A 86 -9.27 12.93 13.69
CA LYS A 86 -9.66 14.34 13.88
C LYS A 86 -8.48 15.31 13.79
N TYR A 87 -7.30 14.92 14.29
CA TYR A 87 -6.11 15.78 14.29
C TYR A 87 -5.44 15.90 12.92
N LEU A 88 -5.59 14.92 12.05
CA LEU A 88 -4.98 14.90 10.71
C LEU A 88 -5.50 16.00 9.78
N GLU A 89 -6.61 16.62 10.14
CA GLU A 89 -7.10 17.84 9.51
C GLU A 89 -6.17 19.04 9.78
N LEU A 90 -5.27 18.93 10.77
CA LEU A 90 -4.46 20.04 11.29
C LEU A 90 -2.93 19.83 11.18
N LYS A 91 -2.41 18.60 11.10
CA LYS A 91 -0.96 18.33 10.92
C LYS A 91 -0.64 17.09 10.07
N ASP A 92 0.38 17.20 9.22
CA ASP A 92 0.78 16.19 8.24
C ASP A 92 1.56 14.99 8.79
N ASP A 93 2.11 15.07 10.01
CA ASP A 93 3.11 14.10 10.48
C ASP A 93 2.56 12.67 10.58
N TYR A 94 1.31 12.50 11.05
CA TYR A 94 0.70 11.17 11.19
C TYR A 94 0.19 10.61 9.85
N ARG A 95 -0.04 11.42 8.82
CA ARG A 95 -0.71 10.98 7.57
C ARG A 95 0.04 9.82 6.92
N ARG A 96 1.37 9.91 6.95
CA ARG A 96 2.29 8.94 6.36
C ARG A 96 2.76 7.88 7.36
N CYS A 97 2.40 7.96 8.64
CA CYS A 97 2.73 6.89 9.58
C CYS A 97 2.01 5.59 9.16
N PRO A 98 2.61 4.42 9.38
CA PRO A 98 1.95 3.14 9.17
C PRO A 98 0.64 3.05 9.97
N ILE A 99 -0.40 2.42 9.43
CA ILE A 99 -1.55 2.04 10.24
C ILE A 99 -1.20 0.78 11.04
N VAL A 100 -1.59 0.75 12.32
CA VAL A 100 -1.24 -0.34 13.27
C VAL A 100 -2.46 -0.77 14.07
N GLY A 101 -2.36 -1.88 14.81
CA GLY A 101 -3.46 -2.32 15.68
C GLY A 101 -4.58 -3.02 14.94
N LEU A 102 -4.29 -3.63 13.78
CA LEU A 102 -5.29 -4.26 12.93
C LEU A 102 -5.32 -5.78 13.11
N SER A 103 -6.50 -6.38 13.03
CA SER A 103 -6.63 -7.83 12.90
C SER A 103 -6.35 -8.27 11.46
N ARG A 104 -6.05 -9.56 11.27
CA ARG A 104 -5.92 -10.13 9.92
C ARG A 104 -7.20 -9.95 9.09
N GLU A 105 -8.36 -10.08 9.72
CA GLU A 105 -9.65 -9.90 9.05
C GLU A 105 -9.85 -8.47 8.55
N GLN A 106 -9.48 -7.47 9.36
CA GLN A 106 -9.54 -6.06 8.97
C GLN A 106 -8.63 -5.80 7.75
N ILE A 107 -7.43 -6.38 7.72
CA ILE A 107 -6.50 -6.25 6.60
C ILE A 107 -7.06 -6.89 5.32
N VAL A 108 -7.66 -8.08 5.43
CA VAL A 108 -8.29 -8.76 4.29
C VAL A 108 -9.42 -7.89 3.71
N LYS A 109 -10.33 -7.41 4.56
CA LYS A 109 -11.43 -6.52 4.14
C LYS A 109 -10.95 -5.24 3.48
N TYR A 110 -9.82 -4.70 3.94
CA TYR A 110 -9.19 -3.54 3.30
C TYR A 110 -8.66 -3.86 1.89
N CYS A 111 -7.98 -4.99 1.69
CA CYS A 111 -7.52 -5.37 0.35
C CYS A 111 -8.73 -5.70 -0.58
N GLU A 112 -9.82 -6.30 -0.06
CA GLU A 112 -11.07 -6.47 -0.81
C GLU A 112 -11.66 -5.13 -1.26
N TRP A 113 -11.78 -4.16 -0.36
CA TRP A 113 -12.23 -2.81 -0.68
C TRP A 113 -11.32 -2.12 -1.74
N ARG A 114 -9.99 -2.30 -1.65
CA ARG A 114 -9.05 -1.78 -2.68
C ARG A 114 -9.32 -2.39 -4.04
N THR A 115 -9.64 -3.68 -4.10
CA THR A 115 -10.02 -4.38 -5.33
C THR A 115 -11.24 -3.72 -5.98
N GLU A 116 -12.30 -3.51 -5.20
CA GLU A 116 -13.53 -2.86 -5.69
C GLU A 116 -13.29 -1.42 -6.16
N LYS A 117 -12.53 -0.63 -5.38
CA LYS A 117 -12.20 0.75 -5.73
C LYS A 117 -11.34 0.86 -6.98
N CYS A 118 -10.39 -0.06 -7.14
CA CYS A 118 -9.51 -0.09 -8.30
C CYS A 118 -10.24 -0.59 -9.55
N ALA A 119 -11.20 -1.52 -9.41
CA ALA A 119 -12.01 -1.99 -10.52
C ALA A 119 -12.81 -0.85 -11.18
N GLN A 120 -13.26 0.14 -10.41
CA GLN A 120 -14.00 1.31 -10.89
C GLN A 120 -13.13 2.35 -11.62
N ARG A 121 -11.80 2.20 -11.60
CA ARG A 121 -10.82 3.19 -12.06
C ARG A 121 -9.90 2.59 -13.12
N LYS A 122 -10.32 2.69 -14.39
CA LYS A 122 -9.58 2.14 -15.54
C LYS A 122 -8.15 2.66 -15.64
N GLU A 123 -7.86 3.85 -15.09
CA GLU A 123 -6.50 4.40 -15.02
C GLU A 123 -5.52 3.51 -14.24
N TYR A 124 -6.03 2.66 -13.36
CA TYR A 124 -5.22 1.74 -12.54
C TYR A 124 -5.09 0.35 -13.14
N HIS A 125 -5.56 0.11 -14.38
CA HIS A 125 -5.54 -1.20 -15.02
C HIS A 125 -4.25 -1.35 -15.88
N PRO A 126 -3.18 -1.97 -15.34
CA PRO A 126 -2.00 -2.30 -16.13
C PRO A 126 -2.41 -3.24 -17.27
N HIS A 127 -1.89 -3.00 -18.46
CA HIS A 127 -2.24 -3.79 -19.64
C HIS A 127 -3.76 -3.91 -19.95
N GLY A 128 -4.61 -3.05 -19.37
CA GLY A 128 -6.07 -3.16 -19.48
C GLY A 128 -6.68 -4.27 -18.61
N ARG A 129 -5.88 -4.87 -17.72
CA ARG A 129 -6.25 -5.96 -16.81
C ARG A 129 -6.68 -5.42 -15.45
N SER A 130 -7.63 -6.10 -14.83
CA SER A 130 -8.10 -5.76 -13.50
C SER A 130 -7.07 -6.15 -12.44
N LEU A 131 -7.11 -5.52 -11.27
CA LEU A 131 -6.24 -5.84 -10.15
C LEU A 131 -7.03 -6.43 -9.00
N VAL A 132 -6.54 -7.55 -8.46
CA VAL A 132 -7.00 -8.14 -7.20
C VAL A 132 -5.95 -7.91 -6.13
N PHE A 133 -6.34 -7.26 -5.04
CA PHE A 133 -5.48 -6.99 -3.91
C PHE A 133 -5.63 -8.08 -2.84
N GLY A 134 -4.52 -8.43 -2.20
CA GLY A 134 -4.50 -9.38 -1.10
C GLY A 134 -3.29 -9.18 -0.19
N LEU A 135 -3.20 -10.00 0.85
CA LEU A 135 -2.02 -10.09 1.69
C LEU A 135 -0.83 -10.66 0.89
N PRO A 136 0.39 -10.12 1.07
CA PRO A 136 1.58 -10.72 0.50
C PRO A 136 1.84 -12.11 1.10
N ASP A 137 2.38 -13.02 0.29
CA ASP A 137 2.93 -14.29 0.74
C ASP A 137 4.47 -14.25 0.82
N LYS A 138 5.07 -15.38 1.21
CA LYS A 138 6.52 -15.51 1.33
C LYS A 138 7.25 -15.21 0.01
N ASN A 139 6.72 -15.66 -1.13
CA ASN A 139 7.35 -15.46 -2.44
C ASN A 139 7.30 -13.97 -2.81
N ASP A 140 6.18 -13.30 -2.53
CA ASP A 140 6.06 -11.85 -2.77
C ASP A 140 7.16 -11.06 -2.03
N TYR A 141 7.43 -11.42 -0.77
CA TYR A 141 8.49 -10.83 0.02
C TYR A 141 9.90 -11.15 -0.53
N GLU A 142 10.12 -12.38 -0.99
CA GLU A 142 11.39 -12.77 -1.63
C GLU A 142 11.63 -11.99 -2.93
N SER A 143 10.62 -11.85 -3.78
CA SER A 143 10.68 -11.03 -5.00
C SER A 143 10.92 -9.55 -4.69
N ALA A 144 10.27 -9.04 -3.64
CA ALA A 144 10.41 -7.66 -3.17
C ALA A 144 11.82 -7.33 -2.66
N LEU A 145 12.56 -8.29 -2.08
CA LEU A 145 13.91 -8.07 -1.54
C LEU A 145 14.87 -7.49 -2.57
N SER A 146 14.80 -7.96 -3.82
CA SER A 146 15.64 -7.46 -4.92
C SER A 146 15.44 -5.97 -5.22
N LYS A 147 14.27 -5.43 -4.85
CA LYS A 147 13.82 -4.04 -5.08
C LYS A 147 13.72 -3.23 -3.79
N ALA A 148 14.08 -3.84 -2.65
CA ALA A 148 13.96 -3.25 -1.34
C ALA A 148 15.19 -2.40 -0.99
N LYS A 149 14.92 -1.24 -0.40
CA LYS A 149 15.89 -0.52 0.41
C LYS A 149 15.56 -0.79 1.86
N VAL A 150 16.32 -1.69 2.48
CA VAL A 150 16.27 -1.90 3.93
C VAL A 150 16.63 -0.58 4.60
N THR A 151 15.78 -0.11 5.50
CA THR A 151 16.03 1.09 6.29
C THR A 151 16.23 0.68 7.75
N LYS A 152 16.60 1.63 8.60
CA LYS A 152 16.64 1.42 10.06
C LYS A 152 15.68 2.41 10.70
N LYS A 153 14.41 2.23 10.40
CA LYS A 153 13.36 3.15 10.86
C LYS A 153 12.86 2.72 12.23
N VAL A 154 12.55 3.71 13.07
CA VAL A 154 11.83 3.46 14.33
C VAL A 154 10.39 3.09 14.01
N ALA A 155 9.86 2.08 14.71
CA ALA A 155 8.47 1.67 14.54
C ALA A 155 7.52 2.87 14.62
N GLY A 156 6.54 2.90 13.73
CA GLY A 156 5.55 3.99 13.66
C GLY A 156 6.05 5.31 13.08
N ALA A 157 7.34 5.49 12.76
CA ALA A 157 7.78 6.75 12.14
C ALA A 157 7.07 6.97 10.77
N PRO A 158 7.03 8.20 10.22
CA PRO A 158 6.39 8.45 8.93
C PRO A 158 7.07 7.70 7.78
N ASN A 159 6.29 7.09 6.89
CA ASN A 159 6.78 6.52 5.64
C ASN A 159 7.41 7.60 4.76
N PRO A 160 8.48 7.29 4.01
CA PRO A 160 9.01 8.24 3.05
C PRO A 160 7.90 8.68 2.08
N LYS A 161 8.01 9.90 1.55
CA LYS A 161 7.08 10.36 0.51
C LYS A 161 7.02 9.29 -0.58
N LYS A 162 5.81 8.86 -0.95
CA LYS A 162 5.59 7.75 -1.89
C LYS A 162 6.27 8.10 -3.21
N LYS A 163 7.41 7.46 -3.49
CA LYS A 163 8.18 7.59 -4.74
C LYS A 163 8.15 6.25 -5.45
N GLY A 164 7.87 6.24 -6.75
CA GLY A 164 7.85 5.01 -7.54
C GLY A 164 9.23 4.33 -7.58
N GLY A 165 9.23 3.02 -7.79
CA GLY A 165 10.43 2.27 -8.17
C GLY A 165 11.33 1.71 -7.06
N LYS A 166 11.00 1.91 -5.76
CA LYS A 166 11.69 1.22 -4.65
C LYS A 166 10.73 0.87 -3.52
N ILE A 167 10.96 -0.28 -2.90
CA ILE A 167 10.27 -0.68 -1.67
C ILE A 167 11.08 -0.17 -0.47
N TYR A 168 10.42 0.47 0.48
CA TYR A 168 11.03 1.03 1.69
C TYR A 168 10.46 0.38 2.93
N GLY A 169 11.31 0.16 3.93
CA GLY A 169 10.88 -0.35 5.24
C GLY A 169 10.44 -1.80 5.22
N LEU A 170 10.88 -2.58 4.22
CA LEU A 170 10.66 -4.03 4.21
C LEU A 170 11.43 -4.61 5.40
N TYR A 171 10.74 -5.34 6.29
CA TYR A 171 11.28 -5.87 7.55
C TYR A 171 11.65 -4.84 8.64
N ASP A 172 11.46 -3.54 8.41
CA ASP A 172 11.72 -2.52 9.45
C ASP A 172 10.71 -2.60 10.59
N ASN A 173 9.46 -3.00 10.29
CA ASN A 173 8.45 -3.37 11.26
C ASN A 173 8.29 -4.90 11.25
N VAL A 174 8.55 -5.49 12.40
CA VAL A 174 8.91 -6.91 12.62
C VAL A 174 7.79 -7.91 12.27
N SER A 175 6.59 -7.45 11.91
CA SER A 175 5.41 -8.30 11.71
C SER A 175 5.15 -8.76 10.28
N GLU A 176 5.83 -8.22 9.27
CA GLU A 176 5.51 -8.51 7.87
C GLU A 176 5.91 -9.94 7.43
N MET A 177 6.83 -10.62 8.13
CA MET A 177 7.38 -11.91 7.71
C MET A 177 7.49 -12.98 8.82
N ARG A 178 7.01 -12.68 10.03
CA ARG A 178 7.17 -13.58 11.17
C ARG A 178 5.94 -14.46 11.32
N THR A 179 6.00 -15.63 10.70
CA THR A 179 5.07 -16.75 10.99
C THR A 179 5.28 -17.31 12.40
N ASP A 180 6.40 -16.97 13.04
CA ASP A 180 6.83 -17.40 14.38
C ASP A 180 6.42 -16.44 15.51
N VAL A 181 5.97 -15.24 15.17
CA VAL A 181 5.45 -14.28 16.13
C VAL A 181 4.04 -13.95 15.67
N THR A 182 3.05 -14.37 16.44
CA THR A 182 1.75 -13.69 16.42
C THR A 182 1.90 -12.43 17.27
N PRO A 183 2.26 -11.24 16.74
CA PRO A 183 1.76 -10.08 17.40
C PRO A 183 0.25 -10.16 17.15
N GLN A 184 -0.57 -10.24 18.19
CA GLN A 184 -2.03 -10.20 18.00
C GLN A 184 -2.46 -9.01 17.11
N HIS A 185 -1.60 -8.00 16.92
CA HIS A 185 -1.74 -6.92 15.94
C HIS A 185 -0.38 -6.55 15.31
N PRO A 186 -0.22 -6.53 13.97
CA PRO A 186 1.00 -6.09 13.31
C PRO A 186 1.22 -4.58 13.50
N TYR A 187 2.49 -4.16 13.50
CA TYR A 187 2.91 -2.75 13.58
C TYR A 187 2.85 -2.02 12.22
N GLY A 188 2.22 -2.66 11.22
CA GLY A 188 2.10 -2.20 9.84
C GLY A 188 1.80 -3.37 8.91
N PHE A 189 1.20 -3.10 7.75
CA PHE A 189 0.97 -4.11 6.71
C PHE A 189 1.09 -3.51 5.31
N ARG A 190 1.12 -4.38 4.30
CA ARG A 190 1.07 -4.06 2.86
C ARG A 190 0.03 -4.94 2.18
N CYS A 191 -0.51 -4.50 1.05
CA CYS A 191 -1.14 -5.43 0.10
C CYS A 191 -0.18 -5.70 -1.07
N VAL A 192 -0.41 -6.84 -1.72
CA VAL A 192 0.04 -7.16 -3.07
C VAL A 192 -1.16 -7.06 -4.01
N ALA A 193 -0.94 -6.53 -5.21
CA ALA A 193 -1.91 -6.48 -6.29
C ALA A 193 -1.47 -7.42 -7.41
N ARG A 194 -2.37 -8.27 -7.87
CA ARG A 194 -2.14 -9.21 -8.97
C ARG A 194 -3.06 -8.86 -10.14
N GLU A 195 -2.51 -8.88 -11.35
CA GLU A 195 -3.30 -8.72 -12.56
C GLU A 195 -4.16 -9.96 -12.80
N VAL A 196 -5.44 -9.74 -13.09
CA VAL A 196 -6.38 -10.77 -13.52
C VAL A 196 -6.98 -10.40 -14.86
N GLU A 197 -7.37 -11.41 -15.64
CA GLU A 197 -8.06 -11.19 -16.93
C GLU A 197 -9.39 -10.46 -16.76
#